data_AF-A0A5F2HWA0-F1
#
_entry.id   AF-A0A5F2HWA0-F1
#
_cell.length_a   1.000
_cell.length_b   1.000
_cell.length_c   1.000
_cell.angle_alpha   90.00
_cell.angle_beta   90.00
_cell.angle_gamma   90.00
#
_symmetry.space_group_name_H-M   'P 1'
#
loop_
_entity.id
_entity.type
_entity.pdbx_description
1 polymer ?
#
loop_
_entity_poly.entity_id
_entity_poly.type
_entity_poly.pdbx_seq_one_letter_code
_entity_poly.pdbx_strand_id
1 'polypeptide(L)' 'RECPRYTSASESVSYFASKTHAVGVRFNDAGELDLVAPFGLDDIFSFRITPNRVLDNQRTHEAKGKRARETWPEIRVVPW' A
#
# COMPACT_ATOMS: atom_id res chain seq x y z
N ARG A 1 -2.51 18.21 -3.77
CA ARG A 1 -3.06 17.88 -5.10
C ARG A 1 -4.42 17.24 -4.91
N GLU A 2 -5.37 17.50 -5.80
CA GLU A 2 -6.69 16.84 -5.77
C GLU A 2 -6.55 15.35 -6.11
N CYS A 3 -7.40 14.51 -5.52
CA CYS A 3 -7.43 13.08 -5.78
C CYS A 3 -7.93 12.84 -7.22
N PRO A 4 -7.15 12.20 -8.10
CA PRO A 4 -7.60 11.99 -9.48
C PRO A 4 -8.76 11.01 -9.52
N ARG A 5 -9.58 11.11 -10.58
CA ARG A 5 -10.53 10.05 -10.93
C ARG A 5 -9.74 8.84 -11.44
N TYR A 6 -9.91 7.71 -10.77
CA TYR A 6 -9.32 6.44 -11.18
C TYR A 6 -10.18 5.76 -12.25
N THR A 7 -9.54 5.07 -13.18
CA THR A 7 -10.14 4.27 -14.26
C THR A 7 -10.49 2.85 -13.80
N SER A 8 -9.90 2.37 -12.70
CA SER A 8 -10.16 1.05 -12.14
C SER A 8 -9.82 0.98 -10.64
N ALA A 9 -10.33 -0.06 -9.97
CA ALA A 9 -9.91 -0.40 -8.60
C ALA A 9 -8.40 -0.68 -8.53
N SER A 10 -7.85 -1.37 -9.54
CA SER A 10 -6.42 -1.68 -9.65
C SER A 10 -5.55 -0.43 -9.78
N GLU A 11 -6.03 0.61 -10.47
CA GLU A 11 -5.29 1.88 -10.53
C GLU A 11 -5.28 2.60 -9.17
N SER A 12 -6.41 2.56 -8.44
CA SER A 12 -6.56 3.28 -7.17
C SER A 12 -5.51 2.87 -6.12
N VAL A 13 -5.08 1.59 -6.11
CA VAL A 13 -4.11 1.10 -5.12
C VAL A 13 -2.72 1.73 -5.31
N SER A 14 -2.37 2.17 -6.53
CA SER A 14 -1.11 2.88 -6.83
C SER A 14 -1.04 4.27 -6.17
N TYR A 15 -2.15 4.77 -5.63
CA TYR A 15 -2.24 6.08 -4.96
C TYR A 15 -2.38 5.97 -3.43
N PHE A 16 -2.39 4.76 -2.88
CA PHE A 16 -2.40 4.58 -1.42
C PHE A 16 -1.19 5.25 -0.77
N ALA A 17 -1.36 5.76 0.45
CA ALA A 17 -0.34 6.53 1.15
C ALA A 17 0.99 5.78 1.38
N SER A 18 1.01 4.45 1.29
CA SER A 18 2.22 3.64 1.48
C SER A 18 2.21 2.46 0.53
N LYS A 19 3.38 2.18 -0.07
CA LYS A 19 3.56 1.11 -1.07
C LYS A 19 3.18 -0.25 -0.55
N THR A 20 3.50 -0.51 0.71
CA THR A 20 3.25 -1.75 1.47
C THR A 20 1.81 -2.21 1.45
N HIS A 21 0.85 -1.28 1.39
CA HIS A 21 -0.58 -1.60 1.39
C HIS A 21 -1.17 -1.67 -0.03
N ALA A 22 -0.41 -1.34 -1.06
CA ALA A 22 -0.86 -1.32 -2.44
C ALA A 22 -0.78 -2.73 -3.02
N VAL A 23 -1.54 -3.65 -2.42
CA VAL A 23 -1.65 -5.05 -2.86
C VAL A 23 -3.14 -5.40 -2.93
N GLY A 24 -3.58 -5.87 -4.09
CA GLY A 24 -4.89 -6.46 -4.31
C GLY A 24 -4.74 -7.92 -4.72
N VAL A 25 -5.65 -8.77 -4.25
CA VAL A 25 -5.71 -10.18 -4.63
C VAL A 25 -7.17 -10.59 -4.78
N ARG A 26 -7.44 -11.43 -5.78
CA ARG A 26 -8.75 -12.08 -5.99
C ARG A 26 -8.55 -13.45 -6.63
N PHE A 27 -9.61 -14.25 -6.68
CA PHE A 27 -9.64 -15.41 -7.58
C PHE A 27 -10.07 -14.99 -9.00
N ASN A 28 -9.48 -15.62 -10.00
CA ASN A 28 -9.95 -15.58 -11.38
C ASN A 28 -10.96 -16.72 -11.66
N ASP A 29 -11.48 -16.79 -12.88
CA ASP A 29 -12.47 -17.81 -13.28
C ASP A 29 -11.89 -19.24 -13.27
N ALA A 30 -10.56 -19.39 -13.32
CA ALA A 30 -9.86 -20.66 -13.18
C ALA A 30 -9.58 -21.05 -11.72
N GLY A 31 -9.98 -20.23 -10.74
CA GLY A 31 -9.72 -20.45 -9.32
C GLY A 31 -8.28 -20.14 -8.90
N GLU A 32 -7.51 -19.43 -9.72
CA GLU A 32 -6.14 -19.02 -9.42
C GLU A 32 -6.10 -17.61 -8.83
N LEU A 33 -5.03 -17.28 -8.11
CA LEU A 33 -4.83 -15.93 -7.59
C LEU A 33 -4.43 -14.97 -8.71
N ASP A 34 -5.19 -13.89 -8.86
CA ASP A 34 -4.86 -12.73 -9.67
C ASP A 34 -4.43 -11.59 -8.74
N LEU A 35 -3.27 -10.99 -9.01
CA LEU A 35 -2.61 -10.02 -8.14
C LEU A 35 -2.41 -8.66 -8.80
N VAL A 36 -2.63 -7.62 -8.01
CA VAL A 36 -2.24 -6.23 -8.34
C VAL A 36 -1.23 -5.77 -7.28
N ALA A 37 0.03 -5.62 -7.66
CA ALA A 37 1.11 -5.16 -6.78
C ALA A 37 2.02 -4.15 -7.52
N PRO A 38 1.57 -2.90 -7.75
CA PRO A 38 2.30 -1.91 -8.55
C PRO A 38 3.71 -1.57 -8.05
N PHE A 39 4.01 -1.88 -6.78
CA PHE A 39 5.33 -1.67 -6.18
C PHE A 39 6.05 -2.98 -5.80
N GLY A 40 5.55 -4.13 -6.28
CA GLY A 40 6.00 -5.44 -5.86
C GLY A 40 5.54 -5.83 -4.45
N LEU A 41 6.05 -6.95 -3.95
CA LEU A 41 5.66 -7.54 -2.65
C LEU A 41 6.74 -7.44 -1.58
N ASP A 42 7.89 -6.85 -1.90
CA ASP A 42 9.05 -6.80 -0.99
C ASP A 42 8.72 -6.04 0.30
N ASP A 43 8.04 -4.90 0.21
CA ASP A 43 7.67 -4.09 1.38
C ASP A 43 6.74 -4.85 2.34
N ILE A 44 5.75 -5.59 1.83
CA ILE A 44 4.79 -6.33 2.68
C ILE A 44 5.46 -7.55 3.33
N PHE A 45 6.30 -8.29 2.60
CA PHE A 45 7.00 -9.45 3.17
C PHE A 45 8.19 -9.08 4.06
N SER A 46 8.76 -7.89 3.89
CA SER A 46 9.84 -7.37 4.75
C SER A 46 9.34 -6.60 5.97
N PHE A 47 8.04 -6.62 6.27
CA PHE A 47 7.44 -5.89 7.40
C PHE A 47 7.79 -4.40 7.38
N ARG A 48 7.83 -3.79 6.19
CA ARG A 48 8.31 -2.43 5.98
C ARG A 48 7.22 -1.55 5.41
N ILE A 49 6.80 -0.53 6.16
CA ILE A 49 5.87 0.50 5.69
C ILE A 49 6.65 1.61 4.98
N THR A 50 6.66 1.58 3.65
CA THR A 50 7.40 2.53 2.78
C THR A 50 6.46 3.59 2.22
N PRO A 51 6.80 4.89 2.25
CA PRO A 51 5.94 5.95 1.73
C PRO A 51 5.72 5.82 0.23
N ASN A 52 4.52 6.18 -0.20
CA ASN A 52 4.21 6.40 -1.61
C ASN A 52 4.08 7.91 -1.86
N ARG A 53 5.00 8.46 -2.65
CA ARG A 53 5.13 9.90 -2.90
C ARG A 53 4.35 10.39 -4.13
N VAL A 54 3.50 9.53 -4.72
CA VAL A 54 2.64 9.93 -5.85
C VAL A 54 1.67 11.06 -5.45
N LEU A 55 1.20 11.05 -4.20
CA LEU A 55 0.39 12.10 -3.59
C LEU A 55 1.06 12.58 -2.30
N ASP A 56 0.78 13.83 -1.92
CA ASP A 56 1.22 14.40 -0.64
C ASP A 56 0.34 13.85 0.51
N ASN A 57 0.68 12.64 0.95
CA ASN A 57 -0.07 11.86 1.93
C ASN A 57 0.76 11.56 3.19
N GLN A 58 1.70 12.44 3.53
CA GLN A 58 2.63 12.26 4.66
C GLN A 58 1.92 11.93 5.97
N ARG A 59 0.95 12.75 6.36
CA ARG A 59 0.20 12.56 7.61
C ARG A 59 -0.50 11.19 7.65
N THR A 60 -1.05 10.75 6.52
CA THR A 60 -1.74 9.46 6.42
C THR A 60 -0.75 8.30 6.54
N HIS A 61 0.41 8.40 5.91
CA HIS A 61 1.48 7.40 6.00
C HIS A 61 1.99 7.27 7.45
N GLU A 62 2.31 8.39 8.11
CA GLU A 62 2.79 8.42 9.49
C GLU A 62 1.75 7.86 10.48
N ALA A 63 0.49 8.31 10.36
CA ALA A 63 -0.59 7.82 11.23
C ALA A 63 -0.87 6.33 11.03
N LYS A 64 -0.90 5.84 9.78
CA LYS A 64 -1.04 4.40 9.49
C LYS A 64 0.15 3.62 10.02
N GLY A 65 1.36 4.10 9.82
CA GLY A 65 2.58 3.45 10.30
C GLY A 65 2.62 3.32 11.82
N LYS A 66 2.24 4.39 12.56
CA LYS A 66 2.13 4.36 14.02
C LYS A 66 1.12 3.30 14.49
N ARG A 67 -0.10 3.33 13.95
CA ARG A 67 -1.16 2.36 14.30
C ARG A 67 -0.75 0.93 13.97
N ALA A 68 -0.12 0.70 12.82
CA ALA A 68 0.35 -0.63 12.43
C ALA A 68 1.37 -1.18 13.45
N ARG A 69 2.31 -0.34 13.91
CA ARG A 69 3.29 -0.69 14.94
C ARG A 69 2.69 -0.99 16.31
N GLU A 70 1.54 -0.41 16.66
CA GLU A 70 0.85 -0.72 17.92
C GLU A 70 0.31 -2.17 17.92
N THR A 71 0.03 -2.73 16.74
CA THR A 71 -0.44 -4.12 16.59
C THR A 71 0.71 -5.09 16.26
N TRP A 72 1.69 -4.63 15.49
CA TRP A 72 2.82 -5.42 14.98
C TRP A 72 4.13 -4.69 15.28
N PRO A 73 4.73 -4.90 16.47
CA PRO A 73 5.93 -4.20 16.90
C PRO A 73 7.15 -4.37 15.98
N GLU A 74 7.19 -5.44 15.20
CA GLU A 74 8.27 -5.77 14.25
C GLU A 74 8.25 -4.90 12.99
N ILE A 75 7.15 -4.18 12.73
CA ILE A 75 7.04 -3.32 11.55
C ILE A 75 8.00 -2.14 11.62
N ARG A 76 8.80 -1.97 10.56
CA ARG A 76 9.61 -0.77 10.34
C ARG A 76 8.83 0.23 9.47
N VAL A 77 8.62 1.43 9.99
CA VAL A 77 8.07 2.56 9.21
C VAL A 77 9.23 3.38 8.66
N VAL A 78 9.31 3.50 7.33
CA VAL A 78 10.29 4.35 6.66
C VAL A 78 9.78 5.80 6.72
N PRO A 79 10.60 6.79 7.10
CA PRO A 79 10.18 8.20 7.06
C PRO A 79 9.71 8.64 5.68
N TRP A 80 8.87 9.68 5.63
CA TRP A 80 8.24 10.20 4.40
C TRP A 80 9.21 10.47 3.26
#